data_AF-A0A662WEA2-F1
#
_entry.id   AF-A0A662WEA2-F1
#
_cell.length_a   1.000
_cell.length_b   1.000
_cell.length_c   1.000
_cell.angle_alpha   90.00
_cell.angle_beta   90.00
_cell.angle_gamma   90.00
#
_symmetry.space_group_name_H-M   'P 1'
#
loop_
_entity.id
_entity.type
_entity.pdbx_description
1 polymer ?
#
loop_
_entity_poly.entity_id
_entity_poly.type
_entity_poly.pdbx_seq_one_letter_code
_entity_poly.pdbx_strand_id
1 'polypeptide(L)'
;MTEVLDAETGERLELLMQPSPTTSKPATPSVPSPSRLNPKSKSKSKSKSELQQPLPPGGVTLEMQPRRTLGDCVDWQQQQVARVENAELRFRESLAGVRHELQRPGLSKTVRLDLTAELLEKTKRRYAQQVQTLVVEELAREMEREVAIRVELSTLGRERMQRRHDQERALYRSQIARVRDECEMALTAAAAKRNLLR
;
A
#
# COMPACT_ATOMS: atom_id res chain seq x y z
N MET A 1 47.99 -16.19 9.40
CA MET A 1 47.21 -15.62 8.29
C MET A 1 45.82 -16.19 8.42
N THR A 2 44.82 -15.35 8.64
CA THR A 2 43.42 -15.79 8.77
C THR A 2 42.80 -15.69 7.39
N GLU A 3 42.60 -16.83 6.73
CA GLU A 3 41.96 -16.88 5.41
C GLU A 3 40.44 -16.77 5.62
N VAL A 4 39.82 -15.76 5.00
CA VAL A 4 38.36 -15.59 4.99
C VAL A 4 37.90 -15.68 3.54
N LEU A 5 37.01 -16.64 3.28
CA LEU A 5 36.38 -16.84 1.98
C LEU A 5 35.04 -16.11 1.96
N ASP A 6 34.74 -15.46 0.84
CA ASP A 6 33.42 -14.87 0.62
C ASP A 6 32.37 -15.99 0.42
N ALA A 7 31.29 -15.94 1.21
CA ALA A 7 30.27 -16.98 1.24
C ALA A 7 29.34 -16.96 0.01
N GLU A 8 29.26 -15.85 -0.72
CA GLU A 8 28.40 -15.73 -1.92
C GLU A 8 29.15 -16.00 -3.24
N THR A 9 30.47 -15.78 -3.28
CA THR A 9 31.26 -15.89 -4.52
C THR A 9 32.37 -16.95 -4.48
N GLY A 10 32.82 -17.39 -3.29
CA GLY A 10 33.86 -18.41 -3.14
C GLY A 10 35.29 -17.94 -3.44
N GLU A 11 35.51 -16.64 -3.68
CA GLU A 11 36.83 -16.08 -3.96
C GLU A 11 37.67 -15.85 -2.69
N ARG A 12 38.99 -16.01 -2.82
CA ARG A 12 39.97 -15.85 -1.74
C ARG A 12 40.32 -14.37 -1.56
N LEU A 13 39.98 -13.80 -0.40
CA LEU A 13 40.33 -12.43 -0.06
C LEU A 13 41.59 -12.43 0.83
N GLU A 14 42.66 -11.81 0.34
CA GLU A 14 43.88 -11.56 1.12
C GLU A 14 43.65 -10.37 2.04
N LEU A 15 43.46 -10.64 3.33
CA LEU A 15 43.32 -9.59 4.34
C LEU A 15 44.69 -8.96 4.59
N LEU A 16 44.90 -7.74 4.09
CA LEU A 16 46.09 -6.94 4.38
C LEU A 16 46.07 -6.52 5.86
N MET A 17 46.62 -7.36 6.72
CA MET A 17 46.74 -7.12 8.15
C MET A 17 47.87 -6.10 8.38
N GLN A 18 47.51 -4.82 8.55
CA GLN A 18 48.46 -3.85 9.10
C GLN A 18 48.66 -4.14 10.60
N PRO A 19 49.90 -4.21 11.11
CA PRO A 19 50.16 -4.49 12.51
C PRO A 19 49.82 -3.26 13.37
N SER A 20 48.92 -3.44 14.32
CA SER A 20 48.65 -2.51 15.40
C SER A 20 49.85 -2.40 16.36
N PRO A 21 50.19 -1.21 16.90
CA PRO A 21 50.96 -1.14 18.13
C PRO A 21 50.06 -1.50 19.33
N THR A 22 50.56 -2.44 20.11
CA THR A 22 50.06 -3.00 21.36
C THR A 22 50.00 -1.99 22.51
N THR A 23 48.87 -1.93 23.24
CA THR A 23 48.86 -1.86 24.71
C THR A 23 47.54 -2.42 25.32
N SER A 24 47.66 -3.58 25.97
CA SER A 24 46.93 -4.12 27.15
C SER A 24 45.40 -3.92 27.37
N LYS A 25 44.63 -5.01 27.17
CA LYS A 25 43.78 -5.79 28.15
C LYS A 25 42.91 -5.07 29.23
N PRO A 26 41.87 -5.72 29.82
CA PRO A 26 40.65 -6.34 29.23
C PRO A 26 39.36 -6.07 30.08
N ALA A 27 38.14 -6.28 29.55
CA ALA A 27 36.98 -6.79 30.32
C ALA A 27 35.74 -6.96 29.42
N THR A 28 35.21 -8.18 29.40
CA THR A 28 33.84 -8.56 29.02
C THR A 28 33.13 -9.05 30.30
N PRO A 29 31.81 -9.36 30.33
CA PRO A 29 30.71 -9.04 29.42
C PRO A 29 29.43 -8.58 30.18
N SER A 30 28.40 -8.08 29.48
CA SER A 30 27.01 -8.29 29.92
C SER A 30 26.00 -8.19 28.77
N VAL A 31 25.17 -9.22 28.69
CA VAL A 31 23.93 -9.41 27.90
C VAL A 31 22.90 -9.80 28.99
N PRO A 32 21.64 -9.30 29.01
CA PRO A 32 20.62 -9.70 28.04
C PRO A 32 19.56 -8.67 27.59
N SER A 33 18.98 -8.97 26.43
CA SER A 33 17.78 -8.43 25.75
C SER A 33 16.46 -8.72 26.54
N PRO A 34 15.21 -8.58 25.99
CA PRO A 34 14.67 -7.94 24.77
C PRO A 34 13.34 -7.14 24.99
N SER A 35 12.77 -6.51 23.93
CA SER A 35 11.32 -6.40 23.58
C SER A 35 11.06 -5.16 22.68
N ARG A 36 10.76 -5.30 21.38
CA ARG A 36 9.45 -5.53 20.69
C ARG A 36 8.63 -4.25 20.37
N LEU A 37 8.44 -4.05 19.05
CA LEU A 37 7.27 -3.51 18.30
C LEU A 37 7.04 -1.96 18.20
N ASN A 38 7.32 -1.43 16.98
CA ASN A 38 6.48 -0.64 16.03
C ASN A 38 5.20 0.11 16.50
N PRO A 39 4.59 1.06 15.71
CA PRO A 39 5.04 1.82 14.51
C PRO A 39 4.56 3.32 14.42
N LYS A 40 4.95 4.01 13.31
CA LYS A 40 4.24 5.07 12.54
C LYS A 40 3.77 6.39 13.22
N SER A 41 4.23 7.52 12.69
CA SER A 41 3.43 8.53 11.92
C SER A 41 4.26 9.80 11.65
N LYS A 42 4.47 10.21 10.38
CA LYS A 42 3.87 11.39 9.72
C LYS A 42 3.75 12.61 10.67
N SER A 43 4.32 13.79 10.43
CA SER A 43 4.16 14.61 9.23
C SER A 43 4.95 15.93 9.35
N LYS A 44 5.51 16.38 8.21
CA LYS A 44 5.69 17.78 7.76
C LYS A 44 5.55 18.89 8.81
N SER A 45 6.66 19.43 9.28
CA SER A 45 6.77 20.83 9.71
C SER A 45 6.98 21.70 8.46
N LYS A 46 5.93 22.43 8.07
CA LYS A 46 6.07 23.64 7.26
C LYS A 46 6.26 24.81 8.21
N SER A 47 7.25 25.61 7.85
CA SER A 47 7.73 26.82 8.49
C SER A 47 6.62 27.85 8.74
N LYS A 48 6.66 28.49 9.90
CA LYS A 48 6.42 29.93 10.04
C LYS A 48 7.10 30.43 11.31
N SER A 49 8.27 31.04 11.13
CA SER A 49 8.75 32.04 12.08
C SER A 49 7.75 33.20 12.07
N GLU A 50 7.39 33.73 13.24
CA GLU A 50 7.40 35.17 13.50
C GLU A 50 6.99 35.46 14.95
N LEU A 51 7.89 36.20 15.59
CA LEU A 51 7.72 37.18 16.66
C LEU A 51 7.20 36.78 18.04
N GLN A 52 8.10 37.00 19.00
CA GLN A 52 7.84 37.30 20.41
C GLN A 52 6.69 38.29 20.60
N GLN A 53 5.78 37.98 21.52
CA GLN A 53 5.08 38.99 22.29
C GLN A 53 4.84 38.48 23.73
N PRO A 54 4.94 39.32 24.79
CA PRO A 54 4.91 38.87 26.18
C PRO A 54 3.49 38.52 26.64
N LEU A 55 3.37 37.52 27.52
CA LEU A 55 2.13 37.23 28.27
C LEU A 55 1.72 38.44 29.13
N PRO A 56 0.41 38.81 29.18
CA PRO A 56 -0.13 39.55 30.31
C PRO A 56 -0.53 38.58 31.43
N PRO A 57 -0.31 38.94 32.71
CA PRO A 57 -0.71 38.15 33.87
C PRO A 57 -2.16 38.45 34.26
N GLY A 58 -2.91 37.42 34.64
CA GLY A 58 -4.20 37.58 35.32
C GLY A 58 -5.39 37.67 34.39
N GLY A 59 -6.00 36.52 34.11
CA GLY A 59 -7.30 36.43 33.48
C GLY A 59 -7.77 34.99 33.56
N VAL A 60 -8.68 34.70 34.49
CA VAL A 60 -9.34 33.40 34.60
C VAL A 60 -9.96 33.09 33.22
N THR A 61 -9.46 32.07 32.53
CA THR A 61 -10.02 31.59 31.25
C THR A 61 -11.35 30.91 31.53
N LEU A 62 -12.36 31.72 31.81
CA LEU A 62 -13.74 31.34 32.02
C LEU A 62 -14.49 31.33 30.68
N GLU A 63 -13.90 30.79 29.62
CA GLU A 63 -14.63 30.44 28.41
C GLU A 63 -13.81 29.54 27.49
N MET A 64 -13.93 28.23 27.68
CA MET A 64 -13.94 27.29 26.56
C MET A 64 -15.14 26.35 26.71
N GLN A 65 -16.30 26.93 27.04
CA GLN A 65 -17.56 26.25 26.79
C GLN A 65 -17.86 26.45 25.30
N PRO A 66 -17.88 25.39 24.47
CA PRO A 66 -18.27 25.52 23.09
C PRO A 66 -19.72 26.01 23.05
N ARG A 67 -19.92 27.27 22.68
CA ARG A 67 -21.22 27.84 22.35
C ARG A 67 -21.72 27.18 21.07
N ARG A 68 -22.19 25.93 21.17
CA ARG A 68 -22.92 25.31 20.07
C ARG A 68 -24.17 26.13 19.87
N THR A 69 -24.33 26.71 18.69
CA THR A 69 -25.56 27.41 18.32
C THR A 69 -26.71 26.41 18.37
N LEU A 70 -27.86 26.82 18.89
CA LEU A 70 -29.11 26.04 18.89
C LEU A 70 -29.55 25.81 17.43
N GLY A 71 -28.93 24.84 16.77
CA GLY A 71 -29.02 24.59 15.33
C GLY A 71 -27.97 23.55 14.88
N ASP A 72 -26.78 23.59 15.47
CA ASP A 72 -25.67 22.67 15.16
C ASP A 72 -26.04 21.20 15.46
N CYS A 73 -26.90 20.96 16.45
CA CYS A 73 -27.41 19.63 16.80
C CYS A 73 -28.31 19.05 15.71
N VAL A 74 -29.07 19.90 15.01
CA VAL A 74 -29.97 19.49 13.91
C VAL A 74 -29.15 19.22 12.66
N ASP A 75 -28.17 20.06 12.34
CA ASP A 75 -27.27 19.85 11.20
C ASP A 75 -26.38 18.61 11.40
N TRP A 76 -25.86 18.39 12.60
CA TRP A 76 -25.10 17.18 12.92
C TRP A 76 -25.97 15.91 12.79
N GLN A 77 -27.22 15.96 13.26
CA GLN A 77 -28.15 14.85 13.14
C GLN A 77 -28.51 14.57 11.68
N GLN A 78 -28.82 15.61 10.89
CA GLN A 78 -29.06 15.49 9.46
C GLN A 78 -27.83 14.92 8.73
N GLN A 79 -26.64 15.40 9.06
CA GLN A 79 -25.41 14.90 8.47
C GLN A 79 -25.13 13.44 8.86
N GLN A 80 -25.49 13.01 10.08
CA GLN A 80 -25.42 11.61 10.48
C GLN A 80 -26.42 10.73 9.72
N VAL A 81 -27.68 11.15 9.63
CA VAL A 81 -28.70 10.42 8.85
C VAL A 81 -28.25 10.26 7.40
N ALA A 82 -27.81 11.36 6.77
CA ALA A 82 -27.29 11.32 5.40
C ALA A 82 -26.06 10.41 5.27
N ARG A 83 -25.18 10.34 6.26
CA ARG A 83 -24.02 9.43 6.24
C ARG A 83 -24.45 7.97 6.30
N VAL A 84 -25.40 7.64 7.16
CA VAL A 84 -25.94 6.27 7.29
C VAL A 84 -26.65 5.86 6.00
N GLU A 85 -27.55 6.70 5.48
CA GLU A 85 -28.25 6.45 4.21
C GLU A 85 -27.28 6.27 3.05
N ASN A 86 -26.27 7.14 2.93
CA ASN A 86 -25.23 6.99 1.91
C ASN A 86 -24.42 5.70 2.08
N ALA A 87 -24.12 5.28 3.33
CA ALA A 87 -23.42 4.04 3.58
C ALA A 87 -24.27 2.83 3.20
N GLU A 88 -25.57 2.86 3.47
CA GLU A 88 -26.51 1.82 3.06
C GLU A 88 -26.63 1.71 1.54
N LEU A 89 -26.76 2.85 0.84
CA LEU A 89 -26.79 2.88 -0.62
C LEU A 89 -25.50 2.31 -1.21
N ARG A 90 -24.34 2.76 -0.73
CA ARG A 90 -23.04 2.20 -1.14
C ARG A 90 -22.91 0.72 -0.83
N PHE A 91 -23.47 0.25 0.28
CA PHE A 91 -23.47 -1.17 0.61
C PHE A 91 -24.31 -1.96 -0.39
N ARG A 92 -25.54 -1.53 -0.69
CA ARG A 92 -26.41 -2.16 -1.69
C ARG A 92 -25.75 -2.21 -3.06
N GLU A 93 -25.15 -1.09 -3.47
CA GLU A 93 -24.38 -0.99 -4.71
C GLU A 93 -23.04 -1.72 -4.66
N SER A 94 -22.56 -2.16 -3.50
CA SER A 94 -21.31 -2.91 -3.43
C SER A 94 -21.50 -4.33 -3.97
N LEU A 95 -20.39 -4.96 -4.33
CA LEU A 95 -20.37 -6.38 -4.70
C LEU A 95 -20.92 -7.27 -3.57
N ALA A 96 -20.72 -6.88 -2.31
CA ALA A 96 -21.27 -7.59 -1.15
C ALA A 96 -22.78 -7.41 -1.02
N GLY A 97 -23.30 -6.20 -1.29
CA GLY A 97 -24.73 -5.91 -1.31
C GLY A 97 -25.47 -6.73 -2.35
N VAL A 98 -24.98 -6.73 -3.60
CA VAL A 98 -25.58 -7.55 -4.68
C VAL A 98 -25.57 -9.04 -4.32
N ARG A 99 -24.49 -9.54 -3.69
CA ARG A 99 -24.45 -10.94 -3.20
C ARG A 99 -25.48 -11.20 -2.12
N HIS A 100 -25.66 -10.28 -1.18
CA HIS A 100 -26.66 -10.38 -0.13
C HIS A 100 -28.08 -10.35 -0.70
N GLU A 101 -28.35 -9.50 -1.69
CA GLU A 101 -29.63 -9.46 -2.37
C GLU A 101 -29.94 -10.76 -3.10
N LEU A 102 -28.97 -11.35 -3.80
CA LEU A 102 -29.10 -12.65 -4.47
C LEU A 102 -29.45 -13.80 -3.52
N GLN A 103 -29.11 -13.69 -2.24
CA GLN A 103 -29.45 -14.70 -1.21
C GLN A 103 -30.90 -14.58 -0.72
N ARG A 104 -31.61 -13.48 -1.03
CA ARG A 104 -32.99 -13.29 -0.58
C ARG A 104 -33.92 -14.34 -1.19
N PRO A 105 -34.71 -15.05 -0.36
CA PRO A 105 -35.75 -15.93 -0.86
C PRO A 105 -36.85 -15.10 -1.53
N GLY A 106 -37.54 -15.67 -2.53
CA GLY A 106 -38.68 -15.01 -3.18
C GLY A 106 -38.35 -14.06 -4.32
N LEU A 107 -37.08 -13.91 -4.73
CA LEU A 107 -36.74 -13.15 -5.94
C LEU A 107 -37.35 -13.77 -7.19
N SER A 108 -37.92 -12.94 -8.07
CA SER A 108 -38.36 -13.35 -9.39
C SER A 108 -37.17 -13.83 -10.24
N LYS A 109 -37.44 -14.66 -11.26
CA LYS A 109 -36.40 -15.17 -12.15
C LYS A 109 -35.66 -14.04 -12.88
N THR A 110 -36.38 -13.01 -13.33
CA THR A 110 -35.82 -11.86 -14.04
C THR A 110 -34.90 -11.05 -13.14
N VAL A 111 -35.37 -10.65 -11.96
CA VAL A 111 -34.57 -9.88 -10.99
C VAL A 111 -33.32 -10.66 -10.58
N ARG A 112 -33.44 -11.98 -10.42
CA ARG A 112 -32.28 -12.83 -10.12
C ARG A 112 -31.25 -12.83 -11.25
N LEU A 113 -31.69 -12.89 -12.51
CA LEU A 113 -30.79 -12.80 -13.67
C LEU A 113 -30.11 -11.44 -13.73
N ASP A 114 -30.86 -10.35 -13.54
CA ASP A 114 -30.34 -8.98 -13.55
C ASP A 114 -29.26 -8.79 -12.48
N LEU A 115 -29.55 -9.18 -11.22
CA LEU A 115 -28.57 -9.14 -10.13
C LEU A 115 -27.34 -10.02 -10.40
N THR A 116 -27.53 -11.14 -11.09
CA THR A 116 -26.43 -12.05 -11.45
C THR A 116 -25.52 -11.42 -12.51
N ALA A 117 -26.09 -10.76 -13.52
CA ALA A 117 -25.35 -10.00 -14.52
C ALA A 117 -24.61 -8.82 -13.88
N GLU A 118 -25.28 -8.06 -13.00
CA GLU A 118 -24.68 -6.96 -12.26
C GLU A 118 -23.49 -7.42 -11.40
N LEU A 119 -23.62 -8.57 -10.73
CA LEU A 119 -22.55 -9.15 -9.96
C LEU A 119 -21.33 -9.50 -10.82
N LEU A 120 -21.53 -10.05 -12.02
CA LEU A 120 -20.44 -10.34 -12.95
C LEU A 120 -19.78 -9.06 -13.45
N GLU A 121 -20.56 -8.06 -13.85
CA GLU A 121 -20.02 -6.77 -14.33
C GLU A 121 -19.20 -6.06 -13.24
N LYS A 122 -19.69 -6.03 -12.00
CA LYS A 122 -18.93 -5.50 -10.86
C LYS A 122 -17.64 -6.28 -10.60
N THR A 123 -17.68 -7.62 -10.72
CA THR A 123 -16.49 -8.46 -10.57
C THR A 123 -15.48 -8.20 -11.68
N LYS A 124 -15.94 -8.09 -12.92
CA LYS A 124 -15.13 -7.75 -14.10
C LYS A 124 -14.44 -6.40 -13.95
N ARG A 125 -15.18 -5.36 -13.54
CA ARG A 125 -14.62 -4.03 -13.26
C ARG A 125 -13.54 -4.09 -12.17
N ARG A 126 -13.77 -4.85 -11.10
CA ARG A 126 -12.79 -5.02 -10.02
C ARG A 126 -11.50 -5.69 -10.50
N TYR A 127 -11.59 -6.73 -11.31
CA TYR A 127 -10.40 -7.37 -11.89
C TYR A 127 -9.67 -6.47 -12.88
N ALA A 128 -10.41 -5.72 -13.72
CA ALA A 128 -9.80 -4.73 -14.60
C ALA A 128 -9.03 -3.66 -13.80
N GLN A 129 -9.61 -3.16 -12.70
CA GLN A 129 -8.94 -2.22 -11.78
C GLN A 129 -7.70 -2.84 -11.11
N GLN A 130 -7.75 -4.12 -10.73
CA GLN A 130 -6.61 -4.83 -10.15
C GLN A 130 -5.44 -4.90 -11.15
N VAL A 131 -5.72 -5.33 -12.38
CA VAL A 131 -4.70 -5.38 -13.44
C VAL A 131 -4.18 -3.97 -13.77
N GLN A 132 -5.07 -2.98 -13.86
CA GLN A 132 -4.69 -1.59 -14.11
C GLN A 132 -3.77 -1.05 -13.02
N THR A 133 -4.04 -1.33 -11.74
CA THR A 133 -3.18 -0.92 -10.63
C THR A 133 -1.77 -1.48 -10.79
N LEU A 134 -1.64 -2.77 -11.12
CA LEU A 134 -0.33 -3.40 -11.34
C LEU A 134 0.42 -2.79 -12.53
N VAL A 135 -0.28 -2.46 -13.62
CA VAL A 135 0.30 -1.78 -14.78
C VAL A 135 0.79 -0.38 -14.40
N VAL A 136 -0.01 0.38 -13.65
CA VAL A 136 0.37 1.73 -13.19
C VAL A 136 1.58 1.68 -12.26
N GLU A 137 1.63 0.71 -11.35
CA GLU A 137 2.81 0.48 -10.50
C GLU A 137 4.05 0.16 -11.33
N GLU A 138 3.92 -0.66 -12.38
CA GLU A 138 5.04 -0.99 -13.25
C GLU A 138 5.51 0.19 -14.10
N LEU A 139 4.60 1.07 -14.52
CA LEU A 139 4.96 2.33 -15.17
C LEU A 139 5.73 3.26 -14.23
N ALA A 140 5.34 3.32 -12.94
CA ALA A 140 6.08 4.09 -11.94
C ALA A 140 7.50 3.54 -11.73
N ARG A 141 7.65 2.21 -11.66
CA ARG A 141 8.97 1.56 -11.60
C ARG A 141 9.80 1.84 -12.85
N GLU A 142 9.19 1.86 -14.04
CA GLU A 142 9.92 2.19 -15.27
C GLU A 142 10.47 3.61 -15.26
N MET A 143 9.69 4.59 -14.76
CA MET A 143 10.19 5.95 -14.57
C MET A 143 11.39 6.01 -13.60
N GLU A 144 11.33 5.28 -12.49
CA GLU A 144 12.43 5.19 -11.53
C GLU A 144 13.69 4.58 -12.17
N ARG A 145 13.53 3.51 -12.95
CA ARG A 145 14.61 2.85 -13.69
C ARG A 145 15.25 3.78 -14.73
N GLU A 146 14.44 4.53 -15.48
CA GLU A 146 14.95 5.51 -16.45
C GLU A 146 15.78 6.60 -15.76
N VAL A 147 15.30 7.12 -14.63
CA VAL A 147 16.03 8.11 -13.83
C VAL A 147 17.35 7.52 -13.34
N ALA A 148 17.35 6.28 -12.82
CA ALA A 148 18.55 5.61 -12.36
C ALA A 148 19.61 5.45 -13.47
N ILE A 149 19.20 5.04 -14.67
CA ILE A 149 20.10 4.90 -15.83
C ILE A 149 20.69 6.25 -16.26
N ARG A 150 19.88 7.32 -16.25
CA ARG A 150 20.33 8.67 -16.65
C ARG A 150 21.33 9.27 -15.65
N VAL A 151 21.21 8.93 -14.37
CA VAL A 151 22.10 9.42 -13.31
C VAL A 151 23.42 8.63 -13.26
N GLU A 152 23.40 7.36 -13.69
CA GLU A 152 24.60 6.51 -13.70
C GLU A 152 25.65 7.03 -14.70
N LEU A 153 26.83 7.39 -14.19
CA LEU A 153 27.91 7.98 -14.98
C LEU A 153 28.76 6.91 -15.68
N SER A 154 28.94 5.74 -15.06
CA SER A 154 29.76 4.65 -15.59
C SER A 154 29.08 3.93 -16.75
N THR A 155 29.79 3.73 -17.86
CA THR A 155 29.30 2.91 -18.99
C THR A 155 29.03 1.47 -18.55
N LEU A 156 29.99 0.87 -17.85
CA LEU A 156 29.86 -0.49 -17.32
C LEU A 156 28.75 -0.57 -16.26
N GLY A 157 28.59 0.48 -15.45
CA GLY A 157 27.49 0.59 -14.48
C GLY A 157 26.13 0.59 -15.16
N ARG A 158 25.96 1.41 -16.21
CA ARG A 158 24.73 1.46 -17.03
C ARG A 158 24.41 0.10 -17.65
N GLU A 159 25.39 -0.60 -18.21
CA GLU A 159 25.17 -1.93 -18.81
C GLU A 159 24.71 -2.97 -17.79
N ARG A 160 25.36 -3.02 -16.61
CA ARG A 160 24.96 -3.94 -15.53
C ARG A 160 23.57 -3.62 -15.02
N MET A 161 23.27 -2.33 -14.84
CA MET A 161 21.96 -1.86 -14.41
C MET A 161 20.87 -2.20 -15.43
N GLN A 162 21.14 -2.00 -16.73
CA GLN A 162 20.22 -2.34 -17.82
C GLN A 162 19.86 -3.82 -17.79
N ARG A 163 20.84 -4.72 -17.63
CA ARG A 163 20.60 -6.17 -17.55
C ARG A 163 19.71 -6.55 -16.36
N ARG A 164 19.91 -5.91 -15.20
CA ARG A 164 19.05 -6.11 -14.02
C ARG A 164 17.62 -5.64 -14.29
N HIS A 165 17.47 -4.43 -14.85
CA HIS A 165 16.18 -3.86 -15.22
C HIS A 165 15.45 -4.71 -16.28
N ASP A 166 16.16 -5.30 -17.24
CA ASP A 166 15.59 -6.24 -18.21
C ASP A 166 15.00 -7.49 -17.55
N GLN A 167 15.72 -8.06 -16.58
CA GLN A 167 15.24 -9.21 -15.80
C GLN A 167 14.00 -8.86 -14.98
N GLU A 168 14.01 -7.70 -14.31
CA GLU A 168 12.86 -7.21 -13.55
C GLU A 168 11.66 -6.94 -14.45
N ARG A 169 11.86 -6.29 -15.61
CA ARG A 169 10.80 -6.07 -16.62
C ARG A 169 10.17 -7.40 -17.04
N ALA A 170 10.98 -8.41 -17.34
CA ALA A 170 10.48 -9.72 -17.71
C ALA A 170 9.67 -10.36 -16.57
N LEU A 171 10.16 -10.25 -15.33
CA LEU A 171 9.48 -10.76 -14.13
C LEU A 171 8.11 -10.10 -13.95
N TYR A 172 8.04 -8.77 -13.93
CA TYR A 172 6.78 -8.06 -13.69
C TYR A 172 5.80 -8.20 -14.86
N ARG A 173 6.27 -8.21 -16.10
CA ARG A 173 5.43 -8.54 -17.27
C ARG A 173 4.82 -9.94 -17.13
N SER A 174 5.62 -10.93 -16.73
CA SER A 174 5.11 -12.30 -16.51
C SER A 174 4.09 -12.34 -15.37
N GLN A 175 4.29 -11.57 -14.31
CA GLN A 175 3.39 -11.51 -13.17
C GLN A 175 2.06 -10.85 -13.54
N ILE A 176 2.08 -9.72 -14.25
CA ILE A 176 0.88 -9.04 -14.73
C ILE A 176 0.08 -9.95 -15.67
N ALA A 177 0.76 -10.66 -16.58
CA ALA A 177 0.13 -11.62 -17.47
C ALA A 177 -0.55 -12.74 -16.69
N ARG A 178 0.14 -13.36 -15.73
CA ARG A 178 -0.45 -14.40 -14.86
C ARG A 178 -1.70 -13.91 -14.12
N VAL A 179 -1.64 -12.74 -13.50
CA VAL A 179 -2.79 -12.17 -12.78
C VAL A 179 -3.95 -11.89 -13.72
N ARG A 180 -3.67 -11.40 -14.94
CA ARG A 180 -4.70 -11.19 -15.95
C ARG A 180 -5.37 -12.51 -16.33
N ASP A 181 -4.60 -13.54 -16.61
CA ASP A 181 -5.11 -14.86 -16.98
C ASP A 181 -5.94 -15.47 -15.82
N GLU A 182 -5.46 -15.35 -14.58
CA GLU A 182 -6.21 -15.75 -13.38
C GLU A 182 -7.55 -15.02 -13.25
N CYS A 183 -7.58 -13.71 -13.52
CA CYS A 183 -8.81 -12.93 -13.53
C CYS A 183 -9.78 -13.37 -14.64
N GLU A 184 -9.28 -13.61 -15.85
CA GLU A 184 -10.09 -14.07 -16.99
C GLU A 184 -10.66 -15.48 -16.74
N MET A 185 -9.86 -16.39 -16.20
CA MET A 185 -10.31 -17.73 -15.78
C MET A 185 -11.37 -17.64 -14.67
N ALA A 186 -11.15 -16.82 -13.65
CA ALA A 186 -12.10 -16.65 -12.55
C ALA A 186 -13.45 -16.08 -13.03
N LEU A 187 -13.45 -15.11 -13.95
CA LEU A 187 -14.66 -14.59 -14.57
C LEU A 187 -15.40 -15.65 -15.39
N THR A 188 -14.67 -16.40 -16.21
CA THR A 188 -15.24 -17.45 -17.06
C THR A 188 -15.88 -18.55 -16.21
N ALA A 189 -15.19 -19.01 -15.16
CA ALA A 189 -15.72 -19.97 -14.21
C ALA A 189 -16.97 -19.43 -13.48
N ALA A 190 -16.96 -18.16 -13.08
CA ALA A 190 -18.10 -17.52 -12.44
C ALA A 190 -19.32 -17.41 -13.37
N ALA A 191 -19.11 -17.10 -14.64
CA ALA A 191 -20.16 -17.03 -15.66
C ALA A 191 -20.74 -18.42 -15.97
N ALA A 192 -19.88 -19.44 -16.09
CA ALA A 192 -20.30 -20.83 -16.30
C ALA A 192 -21.14 -21.36 -15.14
N LYS A 193 -20.71 -21.11 -13.87
CA LYS A 193 -21.46 -21.53 -12.66
C LYS A 193 -22.88 -20.94 -12.60
N ARG A 194 -23.09 -19.79 -13.25
CA ARG A 194 -24.36 -19.07 -13.28
C ARG A 194 -25.21 -19.36 -14.52
N ASN A 195 -24.78 -20.32 -15.36
CA ASN A 195 -25.41 -20.67 -16.64
C ASN A 195 -25.57 -19.47 -17.59
N LEU A 196 -24.68 -18.48 -17.52
CA LEU A 196 -24.73 -17.29 -18.38
C LEU A 196 -23.98 -17.47 -19.72
N LEU A 197 -23.42 -18.66 -19.96
CA LEU A 197 -22.66 -19.02 -21.16
C LEU A 197 -23.32 -20.15 -21.96
N ARG A 198 -24.56 -20.53 -21.63
CA ARG A 198 -25.39 -21.48 -22.39
C ARG A 198 -26.46 -20.73 -23.15
#